data_AF-A0A8J3IIT4-F1
#
_entry.id   AF-A0A8J3IIT4-F1
#
_cell.length_a   1.000
_cell.length_b   1.000
_cell.length_c   1.000
_cell.angle_alpha   90.00
_cell.angle_beta   90.00
_cell.angle_gamma   90.00
#
_symmetry.space_group_name_H-M   'P 1'
#
loop_
_entity.id
_entity.type
_entity.pdbx_description
1 polymer ?
#
loop_
_entity_poly.entity_id
_entity_poly.type
_entity_poly.pdbx_seq_one_letter_code
_entity_poly.pdbx_strand_id
1 'polypeptide(L)'
;MDGLTGRLMKNYERDERGMHAGFFRQSVAFHIQNDYIDKCQPIDIKGEYVVEGQRNTDSALIYDAKDKKTGERFCFKVLKPLDGVRNTKRKKDQGDNEDEKERLKCLIRGLDANRMHAPGVVLGISCLKEHIEGKSFFCEKFYRELKLEDVKRELREVLAYGKQYALVMRYLADECRLEVLLESGSLDSQTAMNMLAQQVADKHKLLKEAPLNKRDEFIFLSKKLRDNGDLLNKIDCIRVKDESIKNVIRKLEICLKAKKEIFKERRDNKCIKRCHGDLKPGNLWLSPALPLQSAKLLALDCIDFNRPDFYYIDTLCDVAMLAITLEHSFTLRLGKEKARGLVEVFLDDYLEYMEEEKEKVLFLLDYYMAEKAIVCAYTSYNDGQTFYVVEQYLELASMHAERLTEYLPVFAQIR
;
A
#
# COMPACT_ATOMS: atom_id res chain seq x y z
N MET A 1 -49.35 29.83 -24.97
CA MET A 1 -49.01 29.05 -23.75
C MET A 1 -48.19 27.86 -24.23
N ASP A 2 -46.97 27.99 -24.74
CA ASP A 2 -45.78 28.75 -24.31
C ASP A 2 -45.42 28.54 -22.85
N GLY A 3 -44.26 27.91 -22.63
CA GLY A 3 -43.49 28.08 -21.41
C GLY A 3 -42.75 26.85 -20.93
N LEU A 4 -41.44 26.83 -21.18
CA LEU A 4 -40.39 26.24 -20.32
C LEU A 4 -39.99 24.76 -20.51
N THR A 5 -39.54 24.44 -21.73
CA THR A 5 -38.44 23.48 -21.93
C THR A 5 -37.38 24.12 -22.82
N GLY A 6 -36.35 24.71 -22.21
CA GLY A 6 -35.27 25.35 -22.96
C GLY A 6 -34.35 26.21 -22.09
N ARG A 7 -33.40 25.56 -21.40
CA ARG A 7 -32.08 26.09 -21.00
C ARG A 7 -31.38 25.06 -20.12
N LEU A 8 -30.37 24.40 -20.68
CA LEU A 8 -29.15 23.85 -20.03
C LEU A 8 -28.43 22.78 -20.88
N MET A 9 -28.63 22.78 -22.20
CA MET A 9 -27.84 21.99 -23.16
C MET A 9 -27.36 22.92 -24.28
N LYS A 10 -26.33 23.72 -23.98
CA LYS A 10 -25.51 24.46 -24.96
C LYS A 10 -24.36 25.09 -24.18
N ASN A 11 -23.23 24.37 -24.10
CA ASN A 11 -21.87 24.88 -23.94
C ASN A 11 -20.92 23.68 -23.69
N TYR A 12 -20.78 22.77 -24.66
CA TYR A 12 -19.66 21.83 -24.72
C TYR A 12 -19.53 21.28 -26.16
N GLU A 13 -19.42 22.20 -27.13
CA GLU A 13 -18.96 21.88 -28.48
C GLU A 13 -18.18 23.09 -29.01
N ARG A 14 -16.85 23.01 -28.91
CA ARG A 14 -15.80 23.68 -29.71
C ARG A 14 -14.53 23.75 -28.88
N ASP A 15 -13.67 22.74 -28.98
CA ASP A 15 -12.29 22.94 -29.44
C ASP A 15 -11.64 21.58 -29.78
N GLU A 16 -12.11 20.96 -30.87
CA GLU A 16 -11.31 19.95 -31.58
C GLU A 16 -10.93 20.56 -32.93
N ARG A 17 -9.68 21.02 -33.03
CA ARG A 17 -8.84 20.85 -34.22
C ARG A 17 -7.44 21.38 -33.97
N GLY A 18 -6.51 20.44 -33.85
CA GLY A 18 -5.14 20.63 -34.33
C GLY A 18 -4.06 20.61 -33.26
N MET A 19 -3.59 19.41 -32.91
CA MET A 19 -2.15 19.17 -32.86
C MET A 19 -1.84 17.66 -32.87
N HIS A 20 -1.43 17.22 -34.06
CA HIS A 20 -0.52 16.12 -34.36
C HIS A 20 -0.65 14.79 -33.59
N ALA A 21 -1.34 13.85 -34.23
CA ALA A 21 -0.86 12.47 -34.30
C ALA A 21 0.52 12.45 -34.98
N GLY A 22 1.57 12.13 -34.21
CA GLY A 22 2.92 11.97 -34.73
C GLY A 22 3.96 11.95 -33.61
N PHE A 23 4.69 10.84 -33.51
CA PHE A 23 5.92 10.67 -32.72
C PHE A 23 5.81 10.68 -31.19
N PHE A 24 5.56 9.50 -30.60
CA PHE A 24 6.30 9.05 -29.41
C PHE A 24 6.46 7.51 -29.46
N ARG A 25 7.19 7.03 -30.47
CA ARG A 25 8.08 5.86 -30.28
C ARG A 25 9.46 6.41 -29.95
N GLN A 26 9.60 7.06 -28.79
CA GLN A 26 10.90 7.13 -28.16
C GLN A 26 10.98 5.95 -27.21
N SER A 27 11.73 4.94 -27.65
CA SER A 27 12.47 4.06 -26.75
C SER A 27 13.17 4.97 -25.74
N VAL A 28 12.58 5.14 -24.56
CA VAL A 28 13.28 5.76 -23.43
C VAL A 28 14.39 4.78 -23.10
N ALA A 29 15.58 5.07 -23.61
CA ALA A 29 16.79 4.41 -23.16
C ALA A 29 16.94 4.78 -21.69
N PHE A 30 16.48 3.88 -20.81
CA PHE A 30 16.74 3.97 -19.38
C PHE A 30 18.26 4.13 -19.22
N HIS A 31 18.72 5.32 -18.84
CA HIS A 31 20.05 5.47 -18.27
C HIS A 31 19.99 4.88 -16.88
N ILE A 32 20.25 3.59 -16.80
CA ILE A 32 20.14 2.82 -15.58
C ILE A 32 21.41 3.04 -14.75
N GLN A 33 21.28 3.78 -13.64
CA GLN A 33 22.22 3.69 -12.52
C GLN A 33 22.01 2.36 -11.77
N ASN A 34 22.39 1.25 -12.38
CA ASN A 34 22.30 -0.10 -11.80
C ASN A 34 23.25 -0.27 -10.59
N ASP A 35 24.27 0.57 -10.49
CA ASP A 35 25.29 0.48 -9.44
C ASP A 35 24.83 0.96 -8.05
N TYR A 36 23.66 1.58 -7.92
CA TYR A 36 23.27 2.31 -6.69
C TYR A 36 22.66 1.46 -5.57
N ILE A 37 22.03 0.32 -5.89
CA ILE A 37 21.33 -0.49 -4.88
C ILE A 37 22.26 -1.56 -4.28
N ASP A 38 23.17 -2.13 -5.06
CA ASP A 38 24.01 -3.26 -4.62
C ASP A 38 25.36 -2.83 -4.01
N LYS A 39 25.80 -1.57 -4.18
CA LYS A 39 26.99 -1.02 -3.53
C LYS A 39 26.60 -0.03 -2.43
N CYS A 40 26.43 -0.53 -1.21
CA CYS A 40 26.29 0.28 0.01
C CYS A 40 27.58 1.03 0.35
N GLN A 41 27.98 1.99 -0.49
CA GLN A 41 28.97 3.00 -0.14
C GLN A 41 28.50 3.72 1.14
N PRO A 42 29.40 4.07 2.07
CA PRO A 42 29.05 4.88 3.23
C PRO A 42 28.49 6.23 2.73
N ILE A 43 27.21 6.50 3.01
CA ILE A 43 26.59 7.80 2.72
C ILE A 43 26.68 8.62 4.00
N ASP A 44 27.28 9.80 3.91
CA ASP A 44 27.23 10.79 4.97
C ASP A 44 25.93 11.60 4.84
N ILE A 45 24.99 11.38 5.76
CA ILE A 45 23.69 12.06 5.78
C ILE A 45 23.76 13.36 6.61
N LYS A 46 24.91 13.69 7.22
CA LYS A 46 25.06 14.93 7.97
C LYS A 46 25.28 16.10 7.03
N GLY A 47 24.51 17.16 7.22
CA GLY A 47 24.62 18.35 6.39
C GLY A 47 23.31 19.09 6.24
N GLU A 48 23.33 20.05 5.32
CA GLU A 48 22.19 20.90 5.01
C GLU A 48 21.46 20.39 3.77
N TYR A 49 20.14 20.31 3.85
CA TYR A 49 19.27 19.81 2.81
C TYR A 49 18.28 20.88 2.37
N VAL A 50 18.08 21.01 1.06
CA VAL A 50 17.04 21.86 0.46
C VAL A 50 15.84 21.02 0.13
N VAL A 51 14.65 21.43 0.59
CA VAL A 51 13.39 20.77 0.26
C VAL A 51 13.01 21.15 -1.18
N GLU A 52 12.91 20.15 -2.04
CA GLU A 52 12.46 20.30 -3.43
C GLU A 52 10.98 19.96 -3.60
N GLY A 53 10.45 19.12 -2.71
CA GLY A 53 9.04 18.71 -2.71
C GLY A 53 8.59 18.31 -1.31
N GLN A 54 7.30 18.47 -1.05
CA GLN A 54 6.67 18.09 0.21
C GLN A 54 5.33 17.42 -0.06
N ARG A 55 5.13 16.24 0.53
CA ARG A 55 3.87 15.49 0.49
C ARG A 55 3.33 15.32 1.90
N ASN A 56 2.04 15.57 2.06
CA ASN A 56 1.38 15.53 3.35
C ASN A 56 0.38 14.36 3.36
N THR A 57 0.60 13.37 4.21
CA THR A 57 -0.31 12.22 4.39
C THR A 57 -1.00 12.30 5.75
N ASP A 58 -2.02 11.49 6.00
CA ASP A 58 -2.70 11.46 7.30
C ASP A 58 -1.74 11.20 8.48
N SER A 59 -0.67 10.44 8.26
CA SER A 59 0.23 9.96 9.31
C SER A 59 1.64 10.56 9.25
N ALA A 60 2.03 11.20 8.15
CA ALA A 60 3.39 11.65 7.94
C ALA A 60 3.50 12.90 7.07
N LEU A 61 4.64 13.57 7.21
CA LEU A 61 5.14 14.57 6.30
C LEU A 61 6.36 13.99 5.58
N ILE A 62 6.34 14.01 4.27
CA ILE A 62 7.38 13.44 3.42
C ILE A 62 8.06 14.58 2.67
N TYR A 63 9.37 14.73 2.88
CA TYR A 63 10.18 15.71 2.18
C TYR A 63 11.06 15.03 1.14
N ASP A 64 10.94 15.46 -0.10
CA ASP A 64 11.94 15.18 -1.13
C ASP A 64 12.97 16.29 -1.05
N ALA A 65 14.20 15.94 -0.68
CA ALA A 65 15.23 16.92 -0.36
C ALA A 65 16.57 16.58 -1.00
N LYS A 66 17.34 17.62 -1.30
CA LYS A 66 18.63 17.54 -1.95
C LYS A 66 19.73 18.00 -1.00
N ASP A 67 20.76 17.19 -0.82
CA ASP A 67 21.96 17.57 -0.08
C ASP A 67 22.63 18.74 -0.80
N LYS A 68 22.84 19.87 -0.11
CA LYS A 68 23.48 21.05 -0.70
C LYS A 68 24.91 20.80 -1.15
N LYS A 69 25.62 19.89 -0.51
CA LYS A 69 27.04 19.63 -0.78
C LYS A 69 27.22 18.71 -1.98
N THR A 70 26.51 17.58 -2.00
CA THR A 70 26.69 16.54 -3.03
C THR A 70 25.70 16.67 -4.18
N GLY A 71 24.57 17.33 -3.96
CA GLY A 71 23.46 17.35 -4.90
C GLY A 71 22.65 16.05 -4.95
N GLU A 72 22.94 15.08 -4.09
CA GLU A 72 22.21 13.81 -4.03
C GLU A 72 20.80 14.01 -3.42
N ARG A 73 19.82 13.27 -3.93
CA ARG A 73 18.41 13.37 -3.52
C ARG A 73 18.04 12.27 -2.53
N PHE A 74 17.27 12.64 -1.52
CA PHE A 74 16.80 11.78 -0.46
C PHE A 74 15.33 12.06 -0.16
N CYS A 75 14.68 11.09 0.47
CA CYS A 75 13.33 11.21 0.99
C CYS A 75 13.37 11.10 2.51
N PHE A 76 12.75 12.07 3.19
CA PHE A 76 12.68 12.13 4.66
C PHE A 76 11.22 12.01 5.09
N LYS A 77 10.88 10.94 5.80
CA LYS A 77 9.54 10.71 6.34
C LYS A 77 9.50 11.05 7.82
N VAL A 78 8.84 12.15 8.17
CA VAL A 78 8.57 12.59 9.55
C VAL A 78 7.17 12.14 9.94
N LEU A 79 7.01 11.42 11.05
CA LEU A 79 5.68 11.03 11.53
C LEU A 79 4.99 12.21 12.22
N LYS A 80 3.72 12.43 11.88
CA LYS A 80 2.88 13.44 12.53
C LYS A 80 2.49 13.01 13.94
N PRO A 81 2.20 13.97 14.85
CA PRO A 81 1.61 13.67 16.15
C PRO A 81 0.40 12.74 16.02
N LEU A 82 0.24 11.81 16.97
CA LEU A 82 -0.77 10.75 16.91
C LEU A 82 -2.20 11.23 17.22
N ASP A 83 -2.54 12.45 16.81
CA ASP A 83 -3.85 13.05 17.04
C ASP A 83 -4.87 12.49 16.06
N GLY A 84 -5.56 11.43 16.48
CA GLY A 84 -6.64 10.82 15.70
C GLY A 84 -6.18 9.98 14.51
N VAL A 85 -4.86 9.86 14.26
CA VAL A 85 -4.31 8.93 13.27
C VAL A 85 -4.74 7.50 13.66
N ARG A 86 -5.26 6.75 12.68
CA ARG A 86 -5.78 5.39 12.83
C ARG A 86 -4.86 4.57 13.76
N ASN A 87 -5.32 4.32 14.99
CA ASN A 87 -4.93 3.22 15.89
C ASN A 87 -4.17 3.47 17.20
N THR A 88 -3.85 4.70 17.59
CA THR A 88 -3.45 4.98 18.98
C THR A 88 -4.63 5.57 19.73
N LYS A 89 -5.17 4.83 20.70
CA LYS A 89 -6.05 5.46 21.69
C LYS A 89 -5.17 6.43 22.47
N ARG A 90 -5.20 7.72 22.14
CA ARG A 90 -4.68 8.76 23.02
C ARG A 90 -5.42 8.57 24.34
N LYS A 91 -4.76 8.00 25.36
CA LYS A 91 -5.28 8.14 26.72
C LYS A 91 -5.23 9.64 26.97
N LYS A 92 -6.37 10.25 27.27
CA LYS A 92 -6.53 11.71 27.41
C LYS A 92 -5.55 12.35 28.41
N ASP A 93 -4.81 11.53 29.17
CA ASP A 93 -3.87 11.95 30.22
C ASP A 93 -2.38 11.73 29.85
N GLN A 94 -2.06 11.31 28.62
CA GLN A 94 -0.66 11.15 28.18
C GLN A 94 -0.14 12.48 27.58
N GLY A 95 0.76 13.16 28.30
CA GLY A 95 1.39 14.40 27.84
C GLY A 95 2.29 14.22 26.61
N ASP A 96 2.66 15.34 25.98
CA ASP A 96 3.36 15.43 24.68
C ASP A 96 4.63 14.58 24.56
N ASN A 97 5.29 14.30 25.69
CA ASN A 97 6.51 13.48 25.74
C ASN A 97 6.26 12.00 25.36
N GLU A 98 5.08 11.44 25.65
CA GLU A 98 4.82 10.03 25.33
C GLU A 98 4.46 9.84 23.86
N ASP A 99 3.91 10.87 23.19
CA ASP A 99 3.64 10.88 21.75
C ASP A 99 4.93 10.86 20.93
N GLU A 100 5.85 11.78 21.22
CA GLU A 100 7.19 11.84 20.61
C GLU A 100 7.96 10.52 20.76
N LYS A 101 7.90 9.95 21.97
CA LYS A 101 8.50 8.66 22.27
C LYS A 101 7.92 7.53 21.41
N GLU A 102 6.60 7.49 21.24
CA GLU A 102 5.96 6.44 20.45
C GLU A 102 6.25 6.63 18.96
N ARG A 103 6.27 7.87 18.46
CA ARG A 103 6.70 8.16 17.09
C ARG A 103 8.12 7.68 16.81
N LEU A 104 9.07 7.93 17.71
CA LEU A 104 10.44 7.44 17.53
C LEU A 104 10.50 5.90 17.53
N LYS A 105 9.70 5.23 18.37
CA LYS A 105 9.60 3.75 18.31
C LYS A 105 9.02 3.27 16.98
N CYS A 106 8.01 3.95 16.43
CA CYS A 106 7.48 3.64 15.11
C CYS A 106 8.54 3.86 14.03
N LEU A 107 9.33 4.93 14.07
CA LEU A 107 10.44 5.10 13.12
C LEU A 107 11.45 3.95 13.19
N ILE A 108 11.79 3.47 14.40
CA ILE A 108 12.70 2.34 14.61
C ILE A 108 12.12 1.04 14.03
N ARG A 109 10.85 0.73 14.34
CA ARG A 109 10.17 -0.47 13.82
C ARG A 109 10.02 -0.40 12.30
N GLY A 110 9.69 0.78 11.77
CA GLY A 110 9.56 1.05 10.35
C GLY A 110 10.88 0.92 9.61
N LEU A 111 12.00 1.35 10.22
CA LEU A 111 13.34 1.15 9.66
C LEU A 111 13.62 -0.35 9.41
N ASP A 112 13.39 -1.19 10.41
CA ASP A 112 13.63 -2.64 10.30
C ASP A 112 12.70 -3.29 9.26
N ALA A 113 11.41 -2.92 9.29
CA ALA A 113 10.41 -3.46 8.36
C ALA A 113 10.75 -3.09 6.91
N ASN A 114 10.93 -1.80 6.62
CA ASN A 114 11.12 -1.35 5.25
C ASN A 114 12.48 -1.80 4.68
N ARG A 115 13.53 -1.97 5.50
CA ARG A 115 14.81 -2.55 5.03
C ARG A 115 14.68 -3.97 4.52
N MET A 116 13.78 -4.77 5.08
CA MET A 116 13.50 -6.11 4.60
C MET A 116 12.91 -6.08 3.18
N HIS A 117 12.07 -5.09 2.90
CA HIS A 117 11.34 -5.00 1.63
C HIS A 117 12.04 -4.16 0.55
N ALA A 118 12.92 -3.23 0.94
CA ALA A 118 13.69 -2.35 0.06
C ALA A 118 15.13 -2.15 0.59
N PRO A 119 15.96 -3.21 0.54
CA PRO A 119 17.35 -3.13 0.97
C PRO A 119 18.12 -2.09 0.15
N GLY A 120 19.00 -1.33 0.80
CA GLY A 120 19.78 -0.25 0.17
C GLY A 120 19.01 1.06 -0.08
N VAL A 121 17.68 1.05 0.00
CA VAL A 121 16.85 2.26 -0.11
C VAL A 121 16.66 2.92 1.26
N VAL A 122 16.28 2.14 2.28
CA VAL A 122 16.05 2.68 3.63
C VAL A 122 17.36 2.75 4.42
N LEU A 123 17.83 3.97 4.63
CA LEU A 123 19.20 4.26 5.07
C LEU A 123 19.35 4.32 6.57
N GLY A 124 18.39 4.88 7.29
CA GLY A 124 18.47 5.08 8.75
C GLY A 124 17.49 6.11 9.27
N ILE A 125 17.74 6.62 10.48
CA ILE A 125 16.94 7.68 11.12
C ILE A 125 17.84 8.90 11.32
N SER A 126 17.34 10.09 10.95
CA SER A 126 18.07 11.35 11.14
C SER A 126 17.32 12.29 12.07
N CYS A 127 18.09 13.04 12.85
CA CYS A 127 17.59 14.16 13.64
C CYS A 127 17.63 15.43 12.79
N LEU A 128 16.46 16.00 12.55
CA LEU A 128 16.25 17.21 11.76
C LEU A 128 16.18 18.42 12.69
N LYS A 129 16.95 19.45 12.36
CA LYS A 129 16.83 20.80 12.91
C LYS A 129 16.38 21.73 11.79
N GLU A 130 15.16 22.25 11.90
CA GLU A 130 14.65 23.21 10.92
C GLU A 130 15.50 24.48 10.94
N HIS A 131 15.86 24.98 9.74
CA HIS A 131 16.75 26.13 9.60
C HIS A 131 16.01 27.34 9.01
N ILE A 132 15.05 27.12 8.09
CA ILE A 132 14.31 28.17 7.38
C ILE A 132 12.92 27.64 7.00
N GLU A 133 11.85 28.16 7.59
CA GLU A 133 10.41 28.01 7.24
C GLU A 133 10.07 26.88 6.23
N GLY A 134 10.35 25.62 6.57
CA GLY A 134 10.11 24.44 5.72
C GLY A 134 10.89 24.33 4.41
N LYS A 135 11.79 25.25 4.07
CA LYS A 135 12.58 25.23 2.81
C LYS A 135 13.88 24.47 2.92
N SER A 136 14.44 24.37 4.12
CA SER A 136 15.68 23.64 4.36
C SER A 136 15.78 23.20 5.82
N PHE A 137 16.46 22.07 6.02
CA PHE A 137 16.77 21.55 7.34
C PHE A 137 18.20 21.05 7.40
N PHE A 138 18.73 20.99 8.63
CA PHE A 138 20.04 20.42 8.92
C PHE A 138 19.89 19.06 9.58
N CYS A 139 20.59 18.06 9.04
CA CYS A 139 20.73 16.74 9.63
C CYS A 139 21.93 16.73 10.58
N GLU A 140 21.68 16.80 11.88
CA GLU A 140 22.73 16.90 12.90
C GLU A 140 23.32 15.52 13.26
N LYS A 141 22.42 14.53 13.35
CA LYS A 141 22.75 13.16 13.73
C LYS A 141 22.06 12.20 12.80
N PHE A 142 22.77 11.14 12.43
CA PHE A 142 22.27 10.07 11.60
C PHE A 142 22.57 8.72 12.25
N TYR A 143 21.53 7.91 12.37
CA TYR A 143 21.57 6.58 12.94
C TYR A 143 21.30 5.57 11.83
N ARG A 144 22.35 4.84 11.41
CA ARG A 144 22.15 3.67 10.56
C ARG A 144 21.36 2.58 11.31
N GLU A 145 21.59 2.45 12.61
CA GLU A 145 20.81 1.60 13.49
C GLU A 145 20.48 2.42 14.74
N LEU A 146 19.23 2.34 15.19
CA LEU A 146 18.78 2.94 16.44
C LEU A 146 17.93 1.92 17.17
N LYS A 147 18.30 1.58 18.40
CA LYS A 147 17.60 0.55 19.17
C LYS A 147 16.52 1.16 20.05
N LEU A 148 15.50 0.37 20.37
CA LEU A 148 14.40 0.81 21.25
C LEU A 148 14.89 1.23 22.65
N GLU A 149 16.00 0.68 23.13
CA GLU A 149 16.63 1.04 24.41
C GLU A 149 17.22 2.45 24.44
N ASP A 150 17.63 2.98 23.28
CA ASP A 150 18.22 4.32 23.14
C ASP A 150 17.18 5.44 23.15
N VAL A 151 15.89 5.12 22.92
CA VAL A 151 14.80 6.09 22.76
C VAL A 151 14.74 7.11 23.90
N LYS A 152 14.94 6.69 25.16
CA LYS A 152 14.92 7.59 26.32
C LYS A 152 16.03 8.64 26.28
N ARG A 153 17.21 8.28 25.78
CA ARG A 153 18.36 9.19 25.67
C ARG A 153 18.08 10.22 24.58
N GLU A 154 17.66 9.75 23.42
CA GLU A 154 17.40 10.56 22.23
C GLU A 154 16.23 11.54 22.42
N LEU A 155 15.16 11.11 23.09
CA LEU A 155 13.98 11.94 23.34
C LEU A 155 14.29 13.19 24.16
N ARG A 156 15.29 13.16 25.05
CA ARG A 156 15.70 14.34 25.82
C ARG A 156 16.18 15.48 24.91
N GLU A 157 16.79 15.14 23.78
CA GLU A 157 17.27 16.14 22.82
C GLU A 157 16.13 16.71 21.98
N VAL A 158 15.14 15.90 21.60
CA VAL A 158 13.91 16.34 20.92
C VAL A 158 13.20 17.40 21.74
N LEU A 159 12.93 17.08 23.01
CA LEU A 159 12.14 17.93 23.90
C LEU A 159 12.88 19.21 24.29
N ALA A 160 14.20 19.16 24.46
CA ALA A 160 14.99 20.33 24.86
C ALA A 160 15.21 21.33 23.71
N TYR A 161 15.21 20.87 22.45
CA TYR A 161 15.66 21.68 21.31
C TYR A 161 14.67 21.78 20.15
N GLY A 162 13.44 21.27 20.31
CA GLY A 162 12.40 21.32 19.27
C GLY A 162 12.77 20.56 17.99
N LYS A 163 13.57 19.50 18.12
CA LYS A 163 14.05 18.71 16.98
C LYS A 163 13.01 17.68 16.56
N GLN A 164 13.11 17.17 15.33
CA GLN A 164 12.26 16.08 14.84
C GLN A 164 13.09 14.91 14.33
N TYR A 165 12.56 13.70 14.39
CA TYR A 165 13.19 12.53 13.77
C TYR A 165 12.49 12.16 12.47
N ALA A 166 13.28 11.76 11.48
CA ALA A 166 12.79 11.29 10.19
C ALA A 166 13.41 9.94 9.82
N LEU A 167 12.63 9.08 9.18
CA LEU A 167 13.17 7.96 8.43
C LEU A 167 13.79 8.50 7.13
N VAL A 168 15.07 8.18 6.90
CA VAL A 168 15.82 8.64 5.73
C VAL A 168 15.90 7.52 4.71
N MET A 169 15.53 7.83 3.48
CA MET A 169 15.53 6.91 2.36
C MET A 169 16.25 7.54 1.16
N ARG A 170 16.85 6.72 0.30
CA ARG A 170 17.22 7.18 -1.04
C ARG A 170 15.98 7.62 -1.78
N TYR A 171 16.11 8.68 -2.57
CA TYR A 171 15.04 9.05 -3.48
C TYR A 171 14.89 7.99 -4.57
N LEU A 172 13.66 7.51 -4.77
CA LEU A 172 13.31 6.65 -5.90
C LEU A 172 12.55 7.49 -6.92
N ALA A 173 12.91 7.32 -8.20
CA ALA A 173 12.29 8.03 -9.29
C ALA A 173 10.81 7.63 -9.44
N ASP A 174 9.92 8.61 -9.59
CA ASP A 174 8.47 8.36 -9.67
C ASP A 174 8.09 7.54 -10.92
N GLU A 175 8.87 7.65 -12.01
CA GLU A 175 8.69 6.86 -13.23
C GLU A 175 8.91 5.36 -13.02
N CYS A 176 9.61 4.99 -11.94
CA CYS A 176 9.83 3.60 -11.55
C CYS A 176 8.74 3.08 -10.60
N ARG A 177 7.81 3.93 -10.15
CA ARG A 177 6.71 3.55 -9.26
C ARG A 177 5.70 2.71 -10.04
N LEU A 178 5.24 1.61 -9.44
CA LEU A 178 4.39 0.65 -10.12
C LEU A 178 3.05 1.27 -10.56
N GLU A 179 2.51 2.20 -9.78
CA GLU A 179 1.32 3.00 -10.15
C GLU A 179 1.52 3.76 -11.48
N VAL A 180 2.64 4.46 -11.65
CA VAL A 180 2.97 5.19 -12.88
C VAL A 180 3.22 4.23 -14.06
N LEU A 181 3.85 3.10 -13.79
CA LEU A 181 4.07 2.04 -14.79
C LEU A 181 2.75 1.40 -15.24
N LEU A 182 1.77 1.25 -14.34
CA LEU A 182 0.41 0.81 -14.70
C LEU A 182 -0.28 1.84 -15.58
N GLU A 183 -0.27 3.11 -15.17
CA GLU A 183 -0.93 4.21 -15.91
C GLU A 183 -0.39 4.35 -17.33
N SER A 184 0.93 4.23 -17.50
CA SER A 184 1.61 4.25 -18.81
C SER A 184 1.41 2.99 -19.66
N GLY A 185 0.85 1.91 -19.11
CA GLY A 185 0.68 0.63 -19.79
C GLY A 185 1.95 -0.21 -19.93
N SER A 186 3.02 0.17 -19.24
CA SER A 186 4.28 -0.57 -19.22
C SER A 186 4.15 -1.98 -18.61
N LEU A 187 3.04 -2.25 -17.91
CA LEU A 187 2.74 -3.52 -17.26
C LEU A 187 1.61 -4.31 -17.94
N ASP A 188 1.15 -3.91 -19.11
CA ASP A 188 0.03 -4.57 -19.83
C ASP A 188 0.44 -5.85 -20.57
N SER A 189 1.30 -6.66 -19.95
CA SER A 189 1.82 -7.88 -20.58
C SER A 189 1.87 -9.03 -19.59
N GLN A 190 1.73 -10.24 -20.13
CA GLN A 190 1.89 -11.47 -19.36
C GLN A 190 3.25 -11.48 -18.66
N THR A 191 4.32 -11.17 -19.42
CA THR A 191 5.70 -11.11 -18.92
C THR A 191 5.87 -10.20 -17.70
N ALA A 192 5.21 -9.04 -17.66
CA ALA A 192 5.24 -8.16 -16.50
C ALA A 192 4.51 -8.78 -15.29
N MET A 193 3.38 -9.45 -15.53
CA MET A 193 2.63 -10.18 -14.49
C MET A 193 3.43 -11.35 -13.93
N ASN A 194 4.08 -12.15 -14.79
CA ASN A 194 4.96 -13.25 -14.36
C ASN A 194 6.11 -12.73 -13.47
N MET A 195 6.75 -11.62 -13.88
CA MET A 195 7.82 -10.99 -13.08
C MET A 195 7.30 -10.50 -11.72
N LEU A 196 6.16 -9.80 -11.69
CA LEU A 196 5.59 -9.34 -10.43
C LEU A 196 5.22 -10.50 -9.51
N ALA A 197 4.62 -11.55 -10.07
CA ALA A 197 4.26 -12.76 -9.33
C ALA A 197 5.48 -13.40 -8.66
N GLN A 198 6.55 -13.60 -9.43
CA GLN A 198 7.82 -14.13 -8.93
C GLN A 198 8.40 -13.25 -7.81
N GLN A 199 8.52 -11.94 -8.04
CA GLN A 199 9.12 -11.02 -7.08
C GLN A 199 8.33 -10.95 -5.76
N VAL A 200 7.00 -11.00 -5.82
CA VAL A 200 6.14 -11.01 -4.62
C VAL A 200 6.25 -12.35 -3.90
N ALA A 201 6.21 -13.48 -4.62
CA ALA A 201 6.37 -14.81 -4.04
C ALA A 201 7.73 -14.98 -3.35
N ASP A 202 8.82 -14.55 -3.99
CA ASP A 202 10.16 -14.60 -3.40
C ASP A 202 10.24 -13.83 -2.08
N LYS A 203 9.65 -12.62 -2.04
CA LYS A 203 9.54 -11.87 -0.78
C LYS A 203 8.72 -12.63 0.26
N HIS A 204 7.53 -13.13 -0.10
CA HIS A 204 6.64 -13.84 0.81
C HIS A 204 7.25 -15.13 1.38
N LYS A 205 8.09 -15.83 0.61
CA LYS A 205 8.84 -17.00 1.11
C LYS A 205 9.81 -16.62 2.23
N LEU A 206 10.46 -15.46 2.13
CA LEU A 206 11.45 -14.96 3.09
C LEU A 206 10.86 -14.30 4.34
N LEU A 207 9.54 -14.04 4.36
CA LEU A 207 8.90 -13.38 5.49
C LEU A 207 8.90 -14.23 6.76
N LYS A 208 9.05 -13.55 7.89
CA LYS A 208 8.96 -14.17 9.22
C LYS A 208 7.54 -14.65 9.50
N GLU A 209 7.42 -15.90 9.93
CA GLU A 209 6.16 -16.48 10.41
C GLU A 209 5.62 -15.71 11.62
N ALA A 210 4.28 -15.64 11.73
CA ALA A 210 3.65 -15.12 12.93
C ALA A 210 4.02 -15.99 14.15
N PRO A 211 4.23 -15.39 15.34
CA PRO A 211 4.41 -16.16 16.55
C PRO A 211 3.25 -17.15 16.74
N LEU A 212 3.54 -18.35 17.23
CA LEU A 212 2.56 -19.41 17.58
C LEU A 212 1.71 -19.03 18.81
N ASN A 213 1.27 -17.78 18.91
CA ASN A 213 0.28 -17.39 19.90
C ASN A 213 -1.03 -18.16 19.64
N LYS A 214 -1.89 -18.31 20.65
CA LYS A 214 -3.22 -18.91 20.48
C LYS A 214 -4.22 -17.88 19.94
N ARG A 215 -3.88 -17.11 18.90
CA ARG A 215 -4.89 -16.27 18.23
C ARG A 215 -5.86 -17.19 17.51
N ASP A 216 -7.14 -17.00 17.75
CA ASP A 216 -8.19 -17.69 17.00
C ASP A 216 -8.40 -16.94 15.69
N GLU A 217 -8.13 -17.59 14.56
CA GLU A 217 -8.18 -16.93 13.25
C GLU A 217 -9.62 -16.57 12.85
N PHE A 218 -10.59 -17.38 13.24
CA PHE A 218 -12.00 -17.07 12.99
C PHE A 218 -12.44 -15.83 13.77
N ILE A 219 -12.11 -15.74 15.06
CA ILE A 219 -12.44 -14.56 15.88
C ILE A 219 -11.75 -13.32 15.31
N PHE A 220 -10.47 -13.44 14.94
CA PHE A 220 -9.72 -12.35 14.35
C PHE A 220 -10.35 -11.83 13.05
N LEU A 221 -10.58 -12.73 12.09
CA LEU A 221 -11.12 -12.35 10.79
C LEU A 221 -12.55 -11.82 10.92
N SER A 222 -13.34 -12.35 11.85
CA SER A 222 -14.70 -11.86 12.14
C SER A 222 -14.68 -10.44 12.67
N LYS A 223 -13.73 -10.13 13.56
CA LYS A 223 -13.53 -8.76 14.05
C LYS A 223 -13.09 -7.84 12.92
N LYS A 224 -12.10 -8.26 12.11
CA LYS A 224 -11.59 -7.48 10.97
C LYS A 224 -12.71 -7.16 9.97
N LEU A 225 -13.54 -8.14 9.63
CA LEU A 225 -14.65 -7.96 8.70
C LEU A 225 -15.71 -6.99 9.25
N ARG A 226 -16.01 -7.08 10.54
CA ARG A 226 -16.89 -6.10 11.22
C ARG A 226 -16.31 -4.70 11.18
N ASP A 227 -15.02 -4.56 11.52
CA ASP A 227 -14.32 -3.27 11.46
C ASP A 227 -14.41 -2.69 10.03
N ASN A 228 -14.22 -3.51 8.99
CA ASN A 228 -14.39 -3.09 7.59
C ASN A 228 -15.82 -2.67 7.25
N GLY A 229 -16.83 -3.39 7.75
CA GLY A 229 -18.24 -2.99 7.62
C GLY A 229 -18.52 -1.63 8.27
N ASP A 230 -17.92 -1.37 9.44
CA ASP A 230 -18.01 -0.07 10.10
C ASP A 230 -17.30 1.05 9.32
N LEU A 231 -16.24 0.74 8.56
CA LEU A 231 -15.60 1.70 7.65
C LEU A 231 -16.50 2.06 6.47
N LEU A 232 -17.18 1.07 5.88
CA LEU A 232 -18.15 1.32 4.80
C LEU A 232 -19.30 2.23 5.26
N ASN A 233 -19.78 2.06 6.49
CA ASN A 233 -20.81 2.92 7.07
C ASN A 233 -20.39 4.40 7.19
N LYS A 234 -19.09 4.71 7.10
CA LYS A 234 -18.56 6.08 7.11
C LYS A 234 -18.45 6.71 5.72
N ILE A 235 -18.66 5.94 4.66
CA ILE A 235 -18.69 6.51 3.31
C ILE A 235 -20.03 7.23 3.15
N ASP A 236 -20.01 8.55 3.20
CA ASP A 236 -21.20 9.39 3.09
C ASP A 236 -21.73 9.43 1.65
N CYS A 237 -22.31 8.33 1.18
CA CYS A 237 -23.00 8.30 -0.11
C CYS A 237 -24.27 7.42 -0.07
N ILE A 238 -25.26 7.83 -0.86
CA ILE A 238 -26.55 7.15 -0.97
C ILE A 238 -26.39 5.74 -1.57
N ARG A 239 -25.36 5.53 -2.41
CA ARG A 239 -25.11 4.26 -3.09
C ARG A 239 -24.37 3.20 -2.24
N VAL A 240 -23.57 3.56 -1.24
CA VAL A 240 -23.02 2.56 -0.27
C VAL A 240 -24.11 2.08 0.69
N LYS A 241 -25.20 2.83 0.84
CA LYS A 241 -26.41 2.40 1.55
C LYS A 241 -27.26 1.41 0.74
N ASP A 242 -26.87 1.12 -0.50
CA ASP A 242 -27.47 0.06 -1.31
C ASP A 242 -27.31 -1.30 -0.63
N GLU A 243 -28.36 -2.11 -0.73
CA GLU A 243 -28.41 -3.44 -0.13
C GLU A 243 -27.37 -4.38 -0.75
N SER A 244 -26.92 -4.08 -1.97
CA SER A 244 -25.84 -4.79 -2.67
C SER A 244 -24.53 -4.85 -1.87
N ILE A 245 -24.12 -3.76 -1.22
CA ILE A 245 -22.86 -3.70 -0.46
C ILE A 245 -22.99 -4.38 0.90
N LYS A 246 -24.13 -4.21 1.58
CA LYS A 246 -24.41 -4.99 2.80
C LYS A 246 -24.43 -6.49 2.52
N ASN A 247 -24.91 -6.88 1.34
CA ASN A 247 -24.91 -8.26 0.89
C ASN A 247 -23.47 -8.80 0.72
N VAL A 248 -22.49 -7.98 0.31
CA VAL A 248 -21.07 -8.38 0.26
C VAL A 248 -20.56 -8.76 1.65
N ILE A 249 -20.72 -7.89 2.65
CA ILE A 249 -20.28 -8.18 4.03
C ILE A 249 -20.97 -9.44 4.56
N ARG A 250 -22.29 -9.56 4.38
CA ARG A 250 -23.05 -10.74 4.81
C ARG A 250 -22.56 -12.02 4.15
N LYS A 251 -22.26 -11.99 2.85
CA LYS A 251 -21.68 -13.14 2.14
C LYS A 251 -20.33 -13.52 2.72
N LEU A 252 -19.45 -12.55 2.95
CA LEU A 252 -18.15 -12.80 3.59
C LEU A 252 -18.32 -13.41 4.99
N GLU A 253 -19.26 -12.91 5.82
CA GLU A 253 -19.54 -13.48 7.15
C GLU A 253 -20.01 -14.95 7.08
N ILE A 254 -20.94 -15.26 6.16
CA ILE A 254 -21.40 -16.63 5.93
C ILE A 254 -20.25 -17.53 5.48
N CYS A 255 -19.43 -17.04 4.55
CA CYS A 255 -18.27 -17.76 4.02
C CYS A 255 -17.23 -18.05 5.10
N LEU A 256 -16.90 -17.04 5.90
CA LEU A 256 -15.96 -17.16 7.01
C LEU A 256 -16.42 -18.21 8.03
N LYS A 257 -17.71 -18.22 8.36
CA LYS A 257 -18.30 -19.22 9.27
C LYS A 257 -18.30 -20.62 8.64
N ALA A 258 -18.69 -20.74 7.38
CA ALA A 258 -18.82 -22.03 6.70
C ALA A 258 -17.46 -22.69 6.41
N LYS A 259 -16.40 -21.90 6.18
CA LYS A 259 -15.05 -22.37 5.81
C LYS A 259 -14.00 -22.07 6.90
N LYS A 260 -14.43 -21.93 8.16
CA LYS A 260 -13.54 -21.63 9.30
C LYS A 260 -12.29 -22.51 9.38
N GLU A 261 -12.41 -23.79 9.03
CA GLU A 261 -11.30 -24.74 9.11
C GLU A 261 -10.23 -24.46 8.06
N ILE A 262 -10.59 -23.91 6.88
CA ILE A 262 -9.60 -23.52 5.86
C ILE A 262 -8.73 -22.38 6.39
N PHE A 263 -9.32 -21.35 6.99
CA PHE A 263 -8.55 -20.24 7.59
C PHE A 263 -7.66 -20.70 8.74
N LYS A 264 -8.14 -21.66 9.53
CA LYS A 264 -7.34 -22.30 10.58
C LYS A 264 -6.17 -23.10 9.99
N GLU A 265 -6.42 -23.87 8.93
CA GLU A 265 -5.38 -24.63 8.23
C GLU A 265 -4.27 -23.72 7.69
N ARG A 266 -4.61 -22.56 7.11
CA ARG A 266 -3.62 -21.54 6.70
C ARG A 266 -2.69 -21.14 7.84
N ARG A 267 -3.24 -20.95 9.03
CA ARG A 267 -2.47 -20.65 10.23
C ARG A 267 -1.59 -21.81 10.65
N ASP A 268 -2.15 -23.01 10.71
CA ASP A 268 -1.43 -24.22 11.14
C ASP A 268 -0.29 -24.56 10.15
N ASN A 269 -0.46 -24.23 8.87
CA ASN A 269 0.55 -24.36 7.80
C ASN A 269 1.49 -23.15 7.69
N LYS A 270 1.55 -22.26 8.70
CA LYS A 270 2.47 -21.11 8.76
C LYS A 270 2.33 -20.11 7.60
N CYS A 271 1.15 -20.02 7.00
CA CYS A 271 0.86 -19.05 5.94
C CYS A 271 0.63 -17.63 6.47
N ILE A 272 0.43 -17.46 7.79
CA ILE A 272 0.37 -16.15 8.44
C ILE A 272 1.79 -15.65 8.70
N LYS A 273 2.20 -14.62 7.98
CA LYS A 273 3.57 -14.07 8.03
C LYS A 273 3.55 -12.57 8.26
N ARG A 274 4.71 -11.98 8.57
CA ARG A 274 4.90 -10.52 8.68
C ARG A 274 4.91 -9.89 7.28
N CYS A 275 3.74 -9.83 6.67
CA CYS A 275 3.47 -9.27 5.36
C CYS A 275 3.56 -7.72 5.33
N HIS A 276 3.46 -7.15 4.13
CA HIS A 276 3.51 -5.69 3.93
C HIS A 276 2.30 -4.99 4.56
N GLY A 277 1.12 -5.61 4.44
CA GLY A 277 -0.15 -5.11 4.99
C GLY A 277 -0.86 -4.10 4.10
N ASP A 278 -0.11 -3.35 3.29
CA ASP A 278 -0.61 -2.40 2.26
C ASP A 278 0.09 -2.63 0.92
N LEU A 279 0.18 -3.88 0.47
CA LEU A 279 0.87 -4.24 -0.78
C LEU A 279 0.06 -3.75 -1.99
N LYS A 280 0.30 -2.51 -2.42
CA LYS A 280 -0.41 -1.86 -3.55
C LYS A 280 0.57 -1.09 -4.45
N PRO A 281 0.21 -0.82 -5.72
CA PRO A 281 1.12 -0.20 -6.69
C PRO A 281 1.75 1.13 -6.23
N GLY A 282 1.00 1.94 -5.48
CA GLY A 282 1.54 3.18 -4.91
C GLY A 282 2.68 2.99 -3.90
N ASN A 283 2.84 1.79 -3.35
CA ASN A 283 3.89 1.47 -2.37
C ASN A 283 5.02 0.65 -2.99
N LEU A 284 5.00 0.44 -4.31
CA LEU A 284 5.92 -0.44 -5.02
C LEU A 284 6.71 0.32 -6.09
N TRP A 285 7.99 0.01 -6.18
CA TRP A 285 8.90 0.49 -7.21
C TRP A 285 9.62 -0.68 -7.85
N LEU A 286 9.91 -0.56 -9.14
CA LEU A 286 10.86 -1.44 -9.81
C LEU A 286 12.23 -0.77 -9.79
N SER A 287 13.27 -1.51 -9.42
CA SER A 287 14.62 -1.01 -9.67
C SER A 287 14.80 -0.82 -11.18
N PRO A 288 15.40 0.30 -11.64
CA PRO A 288 15.71 0.44 -13.05
C PRO A 288 16.68 -0.68 -13.43
N ALA A 289 16.23 -1.65 -14.22
CA ALA A 289 17.02 -2.78 -14.68
C ALA A 289 16.51 -3.22 -16.06
N LEU A 290 17.44 -3.55 -16.96
CA LEU A 290 17.14 -4.18 -18.23
C LEU A 290 17.91 -5.50 -18.33
N PRO A 291 17.24 -6.61 -18.68
CA PRO A 291 15.82 -6.69 -19.04
C PRO A 291 14.89 -6.60 -17.81
N LEU A 292 13.58 -6.36 -18.01
CA LEU A 292 12.58 -6.16 -16.94
C LEU A 292 12.56 -7.31 -15.92
N GLN A 293 12.86 -8.54 -16.34
CA GLN A 293 12.93 -9.71 -15.47
C GLN A 293 14.05 -9.61 -14.42
N SER A 294 15.06 -8.76 -14.67
CA SER A 294 16.13 -8.47 -13.71
C SER A 294 15.78 -7.34 -12.75
N ALA A 295 14.62 -6.69 -12.92
CA ALA A 295 14.18 -5.65 -12.00
C ALA A 295 13.78 -6.25 -10.66
N LYS A 296 14.32 -5.65 -9.59
CA LYS A 296 13.95 -5.98 -8.21
C LYS A 296 12.72 -5.17 -7.84
N LEU A 297 11.72 -5.83 -7.27
CA LEU A 297 10.60 -5.15 -6.66
C LEU A 297 11.04 -4.58 -5.30
N LEU A 298 10.81 -3.29 -5.10
CA LEU A 298 11.09 -2.57 -3.86
C LEU A 298 9.75 -2.16 -3.27
N ALA A 299 9.46 -2.56 -2.03
CA ALA A 299 8.26 -2.12 -1.34
C ALA A 299 8.63 -1.17 -0.20
N LEU A 300 8.01 0.00 -0.21
CA LEU A 300 8.15 1.04 0.82
C LEU A 300 6.80 1.26 1.49
N ASP A 301 6.84 1.96 2.62
CA ASP A 301 5.66 2.27 3.41
C ASP A 301 4.95 1.00 3.92
N CYS A 302 5.74 0.01 4.35
CA CYS A 302 5.21 -1.14 5.05
C CYS A 302 4.36 -0.66 6.23
N ILE A 303 3.15 -1.21 6.38
CA ILE A 303 2.27 -0.80 7.46
C ILE A 303 2.97 -1.05 8.79
N ASP A 304 3.38 0.04 9.45
CA ASP A 304 3.97 0.00 10.77
C ASP A 304 3.03 0.60 11.81
N PHE A 305 1.76 0.17 11.76
CA PHE A 305 0.88 0.39 12.90
C PHE A 305 1.35 -0.50 14.05
N ASN A 306 1.31 0.03 15.27
CA ASN A 306 1.57 -0.67 16.54
C ASN A 306 0.63 -1.87 16.83
N ARG A 307 -0.07 -2.39 15.82
CA ARG A 307 -0.98 -3.52 15.93
C ARG A 307 -0.48 -4.66 15.04
N PRO A 308 -0.02 -5.77 15.64
CA PRO A 308 0.40 -6.97 14.93
C PRO A 308 -0.61 -7.48 13.90
N ASP A 309 -1.88 -7.17 14.11
CA ASP A 309 -3.00 -7.53 13.27
C ASP A 309 -2.97 -7.00 11.82
N PHE A 310 -2.24 -5.92 11.54
CA PHE A 310 -2.17 -5.38 10.17
C PHE A 310 -1.09 -6.00 9.30
N TYR A 311 -0.05 -6.57 9.93
CA TYR A 311 1.09 -7.14 9.22
C TYR A 311 1.25 -8.64 9.44
N TYR A 312 0.73 -9.24 10.51
CA TYR A 312 0.63 -10.69 10.63
C TYR A 312 -0.69 -11.15 10.01
N ILE A 313 -0.64 -11.33 8.69
CA ILE A 313 -1.77 -11.74 7.86
C ILE A 313 -1.35 -12.89 6.95
N ASP A 314 -2.34 -13.56 6.35
CA ASP A 314 -2.09 -14.57 5.32
C ASP A 314 -1.36 -13.93 4.12
N THR A 315 -0.38 -14.62 3.55
CA THR A 315 0.28 -14.19 2.31
C THR A 315 -0.71 -14.03 1.15
N LEU A 316 -1.78 -14.85 1.11
CA LEU A 316 -2.88 -14.68 0.14
C LEU A 316 -3.70 -13.42 0.40
N CYS A 317 -3.81 -12.98 1.66
CA CYS A 317 -4.47 -11.72 2.00
C CYS A 317 -3.62 -10.51 1.57
N ASP A 318 -2.30 -10.60 1.67
CA ASP A 318 -1.39 -9.53 1.22
C ASP A 318 -1.35 -9.44 -0.31
N VAL A 319 -1.19 -10.58 -1.02
CA VAL A 319 -1.18 -10.58 -2.49
C VAL A 319 -2.53 -10.17 -3.10
N ALA A 320 -3.66 -10.48 -2.43
CA ALA A 320 -4.98 -10.04 -2.87
C ALA A 320 -5.13 -8.52 -2.89
N MET A 321 -4.40 -7.79 -2.03
CA MET A 321 -4.37 -6.32 -2.07
C MET A 321 -3.74 -5.81 -3.37
N LEU A 322 -2.67 -6.45 -3.82
CA LEU A 322 -2.03 -6.09 -5.08
C LEU A 322 -2.91 -6.52 -6.26
N ALA A 323 -3.44 -7.74 -6.23
CA ALA A 323 -4.30 -8.27 -7.30
C ALA A 323 -5.52 -7.37 -7.55
N ILE A 324 -6.23 -6.96 -6.50
CA ILE A 324 -7.45 -6.13 -6.66
C ILE A 324 -7.15 -4.72 -7.17
N THR A 325 -6.00 -4.15 -6.78
CA THR A 325 -5.58 -2.83 -7.24
C THR A 325 -5.04 -2.88 -8.68
N LEU A 326 -4.40 -3.99 -9.09
CA LEU A 326 -4.09 -4.27 -10.49
C LEU A 326 -5.37 -4.42 -11.32
N GLU A 327 -6.34 -5.21 -10.85
CA GLU A 327 -7.62 -5.43 -11.55
C GLU A 327 -8.38 -4.13 -11.78
N HIS A 328 -8.45 -3.27 -10.76
CA HIS A 328 -9.05 -1.95 -10.87
C HIS A 328 -8.34 -1.10 -11.94
N SER A 329 -7.02 -0.96 -11.84
CA SER A 329 -6.24 -0.13 -12.78
C SER A 329 -6.31 -0.64 -14.21
N PHE A 330 -6.21 -1.96 -14.42
CA PHE A 330 -6.37 -2.55 -15.75
C PHE A 330 -7.80 -2.42 -16.25
N THR A 331 -8.82 -2.56 -15.40
CA THR A 331 -10.22 -2.42 -15.84
C THR A 331 -10.48 -1.05 -16.43
N LEU A 332 -9.97 0.01 -15.78
CA LEU A 332 -10.12 1.38 -16.27
C LEU A 332 -9.46 1.61 -17.63
N ARG A 333 -8.33 0.95 -17.91
CA ARG A 333 -7.55 1.22 -19.13
C ARG A 333 -7.78 0.23 -20.26
N LEU A 334 -8.07 -1.02 -19.92
CA LEU A 334 -8.09 -2.17 -20.83
C LEU A 334 -9.46 -2.85 -20.92
N GLY A 335 -10.39 -2.51 -20.01
CA GLY A 335 -11.68 -3.19 -19.86
C GLY A 335 -11.60 -4.45 -18.99
N LYS A 336 -12.77 -4.86 -18.49
CA LYS A 336 -12.93 -5.92 -17.47
C LYS A 336 -12.32 -7.27 -17.88
N GLU A 337 -12.56 -7.71 -19.12
CA GLU A 337 -12.09 -9.04 -19.57
C GLU A 337 -10.56 -9.13 -19.63
N LYS A 338 -9.90 -8.13 -20.23
CA LYS A 338 -8.44 -8.11 -20.33
C LYS A 338 -7.78 -7.91 -18.96
N ALA A 339 -8.38 -7.07 -18.11
CA ALA A 339 -7.94 -6.89 -16.73
C ALA A 339 -7.94 -8.20 -15.96
N ARG A 340 -9.06 -8.93 -16.02
CA ARG A 340 -9.20 -10.25 -15.41
C ARG A 340 -8.14 -11.22 -15.90
N GLY A 341 -7.93 -11.30 -17.22
CA GLY A 341 -6.92 -12.21 -17.78
C GLY A 341 -5.50 -11.93 -17.31
N LEU A 342 -5.10 -10.65 -17.18
CA LEU A 342 -3.78 -10.29 -16.66
C LEU A 342 -3.64 -10.60 -15.16
N VAL A 343 -4.69 -10.35 -14.38
CA VAL A 343 -4.69 -10.64 -12.94
C VAL A 343 -4.72 -12.14 -12.66
N GLU A 344 -5.41 -12.93 -13.48
CA GLU A 344 -5.39 -14.39 -13.42
C GLU A 344 -3.98 -14.93 -13.70
N VAL A 345 -3.27 -14.41 -14.72
CA VAL A 345 -1.85 -14.75 -14.94
C VAL A 345 -1.02 -14.44 -13.70
N PHE A 346 -1.15 -13.23 -13.14
CA PHE A 346 -0.39 -12.81 -11.96
C PHE A 346 -0.63 -13.75 -10.77
N LEU A 347 -1.88 -14.10 -10.50
CA LEU A 347 -2.23 -14.99 -9.39
C LEU A 347 -1.79 -16.42 -9.65
N ASP A 348 -1.98 -16.95 -10.86
CA ASP A 348 -1.61 -18.33 -11.19
C ASP A 348 -0.11 -18.56 -11.04
N ASP A 349 0.70 -17.66 -11.61
CA ASP A 349 2.15 -17.69 -11.42
C ASP A 349 2.54 -17.56 -9.95
N TYR A 350 1.89 -16.65 -9.21
CA TYR A 350 2.20 -16.44 -7.79
C TYR A 350 1.93 -17.72 -6.99
N LEU A 351 0.81 -18.41 -7.26
CA LEU A 351 0.47 -19.68 -6.62
C LEU A 351 1.45 -20.79 -7.00
N GLU A 352 1.85 -20.88 -8.27
CA GLU A 352 2.88 -21.83 -8.72
C GLU A 352 4.20 -21.59 -7.99
N TYR A 353 4.68 -20.34 -7.94
CA TYR A 353 5.88 -20.01 -7.19
C TYR A 353 5.73 -20.29 -5.70
N MET A 354 4.56 -20.08 -5.10
CA MET A 354 4.31 -20.37 -3.68
C MET A 354 4.04 -21.85 -3.38
N GLU A 355 4.00 -22.70 -4.41
CA GLU A 355 3.67 -24.14 -4.31
C GLU A 355 2.28 -24.38 -3.69
N GLU A 356 1.33 -23.49 -3.99
CA GLU A 356 -0.05 -23.53 -3.50
C GLU A 356 -0.95 -24.20 -4.55
N GLU A 357 -1.68 -25.24 -4.15
CA GLU A 357 -2.66 -25.88 -5.04
C GLU A 357 -3.86 -24.94 -5.28
N LYS A 358 -3.96 -24.43 -6.52
CA LYS A 358 -4.97 -23.44 -6.93
C LYS A 358 -6.39 -23.80 -6.47
N GLU A 359 -6.81 -25.04 -6.71
CA GLU A 359 -8.15 -25.53 -6.38
C GLU A 359 -8.48 -25.44 -4.88
N LYS A 360 -7.46 -25.51 -4.01
CA LYS A 360 -7.64 -25.41 -2.55
C LYS A 360 -7.75 -23.96 -2.06
N VAL A 361 -7.17 -23.01 -2.80
CA VAL A 361 -7.01 -21.62 -2.35
C VAL A 361 -7.83 -20.60 -3.14
N LEU A 362 -8.45 -20.96 -4.25
CA LEU A 362 -9.32 -20.07 -5.04
C LEU A 362 -10.41 -19.39 -4.19
N PHE A 363 -11.07 -20.15 -3.31
CA PHE A 363 -12.04 -19.59 -2.36
C PHE A 363 -11.43 -18.50 -1.46
N LEU A 364 -10.21 -18.70 -0.97
CA LEU A 364 -9.52 -17.73 -0.12
C LEU A 364 -9.16 -16.48 -0.91
N LEU A 365 -8.70 -16.63 -2.15
CA LEU A 365 -8.39 -15.50 -3.03
C LEU A 365 -9.62 -14.65 -3.31
N ASP A 366 -10.75 -15.23 -3.73
CA ASP A 366 -11.98 -14.46 -3.93
C ASP A 366 -12.47 -13.81 -2.62
N TYR A 367 -12.35 -14.50 -1.48
CA TYR A 367 -12.70 -13.94 -0.18
C TYR A 367 -11.82 -12.73 0.16
N TYR A 368 -10.50 -12.86 0.02
CA TYR A 368 -9.58 -11.79 0.34
C TYR A 368 -9.66 -10.65 -0.67
N MET A 369 -9.85 -10.91 -1.97
CA MET A 369 -10.03 -9.86 -2.98
C MET A 369 -11.30 -9.05 -2.72
N ALA A 370 -12.41 -9.70 -2.37
CA ALA A 370 -13.63 -8.98 -1.96
C ALA A 370 -13.41 -8.13 -0.69
N GLU A 371 -12.73 -8.68 0.31
CA GLU A 371 -12.39 -7.95 1.54
C GLU A 371 -11.46 -6.76 1.26
N LYS A 372 -10.46 -6.92 0.40
CA LYS A 372 -9.51 -5.86 0.05
C LYS A 372 -10.13 -4.79 -0.83
N ALA A 373 -11.04 -5.16 -1.73
CA ALA A 373 -11.82 -4.20 -2.50
C ALA A 373 -12.61 -3.23 -1.59
N ILE A 374 -13.21 -3.74 -0.50
CA ILE A 374 -13.88 -2.90 0.52
C ILE A 374 -12.89 -1.93 1.18
N VAL A 375 -11.71 -2.42 1.55
CA VAL A 375 -10.66 -1.58 2.15
C VAL A 375 -10.22 -0.50 1.16
N CYS A 376 -9.99 -0.86 -0.11
CA CYS A 376 -9.60 0.07 -1.17
C CYS A 376 -10.67 1.13 -1.43
N ALA A 377 -11.96 0.76 -1.42
CA ALA A 377 -13.06 1.72 -1.56
C ALA A 377 -13.02 2.77 -0.45
N TYR A 378 -12.88 2.34 0.81
CA TYR A 378 -12.81 3.24 1.96
C TYR A 378 -11.54 4.09 1.96
N THR A 379 -10.37 3.53 1.65
CA THR A 379 -9.14 4.32 1.56
C THR A 379 -9.22 5.34 0.44
N SER A 380 -9.75 4.98 -0.72
CA SER A 380 -9.93 5.91 -1.84
C SER A 380 -10.85 7.07 -1.47
N TYR A 381 -11.95 6.79 -0.77
CA TYR A 381 -12.83 7.83 -0.23
C TYR A 381 -12.10 8.75 0.75
N ASN A 382 -11.36 8.19 1.70
CA ASN A 382 -10.59 8.94 2.70
C ASN A 382 -9.50 9.80 2.06
N ASP A 383 -8.88 9.31 0.98
CA ASP A 383 -7.82 9.99 0.25
C ASP A 383 -8.37 11.06 -0.72
N GLY A 384 -9.69 11.32 -0.69
CA GLY A 384 -10.35 12.34 -1.50
C GLY A 384 -10.47 11.99 -2.98
N GLN A 385 -10.35 10.71 -3.33
CA GLN A 385 -10.55 10.26 -4.71
C GLN A 385 -12.00 10.48 -5.16
N THR A 386 -12.20 10.55 -6.47
CA THR A 386 -13.54 10.70 -7.03
C THR A 386 -14.43 9.53 -6.61
N PHE A 387 -15.73 9.80 -6.45
CA PHE A 387 -16.68 8.77 -6.06
C PHE A 387 -16.74 7.61 -7.08
N TYR A 388 -16.46 7.89 -8.35
CA TYR A 388 -16.35 6.87 -9.39
C TYR A 388 -15.32 5.78 -9.05
N VAL A 389 -14.14 6.16 -8.52
CA VAL A 389 -13.10 5.20 -8.09
C VAL A 389 -13.62 4.34 -6.94
N VAL A 390 -14.31 4.95 -5.97
CA VAL A 390 -14.91 4.23 -4.84
C VAL A 390 -15.94 3.21 -5.33
N GLU A 391 -16.80 3.59 -6.28
CA GLU A 391 -17.80 2.70 -6.87
C GLU A 391 -17.19 1.51 -7.62
N GLN A 392 -16.12 1.75 -8.38
CA GLN A 392 -15.43 0.66 -9.09
C GLN A 392 -14.87 -0.39 -8.13
N TYR A 393 -14.29 0.02 -6.99
CA TYR A 393 -13.87 -0.95 -5.98
C TYR A 393 -15.05 -1.70 -5.35
N LEU A 394 -16.18 -1.05 -5.13
CA LEU A 394 -17.39 -1.70 -4.60
C LEU A 394 -18.01 -2.68 -5.61
N GLU A 395 -17.94 -2.39 -6.92
CA GLU A 395 -18.30 -3.34 -7.98
C GLU A 395 -17.38 -4.56 -7.96
N LEU A 396 -16.07 -4.37 -7.84
CA LEU A 396 -15.12 -5.47 -7.72
C LEU A 396 -15.39 -6.32 -6.46
N ALA A 397 -15.66 -5.67 -5.33
CA ALA A 397 -16.03 -6.36 -4.08
C ALA A 397 -17.25 -7.26 -4.28
N SER A 398 -18.27 -6.73 -4.97
CA SER A 398 -19.50 -7.46 -5.28
C SER A 398 -19.24 -8.64 -6.21
N MET A 399 -18.44 -8.43 -7.26
CA MET A 399 -18.09 -9.47 -8.23
C MET A 399 -17.37 -10.66 -7.57
N HIS A 400 -16.34 -10.42 -6.77
CA HIS A 400 -15.63 -11.50 -6.08
C HIS A 400 -16.52 -12.17 -5.02
N ALA A 401 -17.35 -11.41 -4.32
CA ALA A 401 -18.31 -11.99 -3.37
C ALA A 401 -19.40 -12.83 -4.06
N GLU A 402 -19.78 -12.55 -5.31
CA GLU A 402 -20.68 -13.43 -6.08
C GLU A 402 -20.03 -14.77 -6.41
N ARG A 403 -18.74 -14.79 -6.79
CA ARG A 403 -18.01 -16.05 -7.02
C ARG A 403 -17.97 -16.94 -5.78
N LEU A 404 -18.02 -16.35 -4.59
CA LEU A 404 -18.10 -17.12 -3.34
C LEU A 404 -19.34 -18.02 -3.24
N THR A 405 -20.41 -17.70 -3.97
CA THR A 405 -21.61 -18.52 -4.00
C THR A 405 -21.40 -19.86 -4.71
N GLU A 406 -20.43 -19.95 -5.62
CA GLU A 406 -20.06 -21.17 -6.34
C GLU A 406 -19.37 -22.19 -5.42
N TYR A 407 -18.67 -21.72 -4.39
CA TYR A 407 -17.92 -22.58 -3.45
C TYR A 407 -18.76 -23.09 -2.26
N LEU A 408 -20.01 -22.62 -2.14
CA LEU A 408 -20.84 -22.86 -0.95
C LEU A 408 -22.27 -23.28 -1.32
N PRO A 409 -22.61 -24.57 -1.14
CA PRO A 409 -23.96 -25.08 -1.38
C PRO A 409 -25.05 -24.37 -0.57
N VAL A 410 -24.69 -23.78 0.58
CA VAL A 410 -25.62 -23.07 1.46
C VAL A 410 -26.29 -21.87 0.76
N PHE A 411 -25.66 -21.28 -0.27
CA PHE A 411 -26.27 -20.21 -1.04
C PHE A 411 -27.28 -20.71 -2.08
N ALA A 412 -27.25 -21.99 -2.45
CA ALA A 412 -28.24 -22.59 -3.33
C ALA A 412 -29.61 -22.78 -2.64
N GLN A 413 -29.68 -22.67 -1.30
CA GLN A 413 -30.91 -22.78 -0.51
C GLN A 413 -31.54 -21.41 -0.17
N ILE A 414 -30.88 -20.31 -0.53
CA ILE A 414 -31.31 -18.93 -0.23
C ILE A 414 -31.81 -18.19 -1.49
N ARG A 415 -31.60 -18.77 -2.68
CA ARG A 415 -32.26 -18.37 -3.93
C ARG A 415 -33.60 -19.07 -4.04
#